data_AF-A0A7X8BPA5-F1
#
_entry.id   AF-A0A7X8BPA5-F1
#
_cell.length_a   1.000
_cell.length_b   1.000
_cell.length_c   1.000
_cell.angle_alpha   90.00
_cell.angle_beta   90.00
_cell.angle_gamma   90.00
#
_symmetry.space_group_name_H-M   'P 1'
#
loop_
_entity.id
_entity.type
_entity.pdbx_description
1 polymer ?
#
loop_
_entity_poly.entity_id
_entity_poly.type
_entity_poly.pdbx_seq_one_letter_code
_entity_poly.pdbx_strand_id
1 'polypeptide(L)'
;MVSTIPVDTVLFRAMAAAEKYDKLVESYSAEVYTRTYVETIDKNFLYKFTHMIPQFVLHDPKNDEALIETISDFRFDYPNNYVQDIRHVMGTLTRQKDVEMIPFKLLNINIYGETTNDESFFMPIRFSTAKYYRYSLHETFEENGKVYYHVHFTPIYENTKLLKGAFIVEKGTWRVIFFRGEGVDIFSDFSFEISMGDAWITNYLPVDFTIYQTAAYLGNVLASRHLATIKYKDIRLRELQEPEKSLNISDFYKVRLDSVPLQSDPAFWNEKRPIPLQAREAEVITQHLQRQKEKREKEARDDSLNNNKIMQQVAQRMVMNSNYRYRSTRVGYSGLLNPLMLGYSSRDGLTYRQKLSFNIDMSHDRTVKINAFAGYMFRHKEFFTDLTTT
;
A
#
# COMPACT_ATOMS: atom_id res chain seq x y z
N MET A 1 -5.36 14.49 41.99
CA MET A 1 -4.04 13.87 41.72
C MET A 1 -4.27 12.64 40.88
N VAL A 2 -3.84 12.65 39.61
CA VAL A 2 -3.95 11.46 38.75
C VAL A 2 -3.00 10.40 39.33
N SER A 3 -3.53 9.27 39.76
CA SER A 3 -2.73 8.16 40.31
C SER A 3 -1.76 7.65 39.24
N THR A 4 -0.46 7.86 39.44
CA THR A 4 0.58 7.38 38.53
C THR A 4 0.76 5.87 38.70
N ILE A 5 0.08 5.09 37.85
CA ILE A 5 0.32 3.64 37.76
C ILE A 5 1.57 3.36 36.92
N PRO A 6 2.37 2.32 37.25
CA PRO A 6 3.53 1.95 36.46
C PRO A 6 3.17 1.57 35.02
N VAL A 7 4.08 1.83 34.08
CA VAL A 7 3.91 1.49 32.66
C VAL A 7 3.62 0.00 32.46
N ASP A 8 4.29 -0.87 33.22
CA ASP A 8 4.09 -2.33 33.14
C ASP A 8 2.66 -2.73 33.50
N THR A 9 2.02 -2.02 34.43
CA THR A 9 0.62 -2.27 34.80
C THR A 9 -0.34 -1.84 33.70
N VAL A 10 -0.07 -0.69 33.06
CA VAL A 10 -0.85 -0.23 31.90
C VAL A 10 -0.73 -1.24 30.76
N LEU A 11 0.50 -1.65 30.44
CA LEU A 11 0.80 -2.60 29.37
C LEU A 11 0.13 -3.94 29.59
N PHE A 12 0.27 -4.52 30.78
CA PHE A 12 -0.33 -5.81 31.10
C PHE A 12 -1.85 -5.78 30.89
N ARG A 13 -2.52 -4.71 31.34
CA ARG A 13 -3.98 -4.58 31.19
C ARG A 13 -4.38 -4.31 29.74
N ALA A 14 -3.63 -3.50 29.00
CA ALA A 14 -3.85 -3.24 27.58
C ALA A 14 -3.68 -4.52 26.74
N MET A 15 -2.64 -5.31 27.00
CA MET A 15 -2.39 -6.58 26.29
C MET A 15 -3.45 -7.63 26.62
N ALA A 16 -3.87 -7.75 27.89
CA ALA A 16 -4.96 -8.64 28.27
C ALA A 16 -6.29 -8.25 27.60
N ALA A 17 -6.55 -6.94 27.44
CA ALA A 17 -7.72 -6.46 26.71
C ALA A 17 -7.59 -6.71 25.20
N ALA A 18 -6.40 -6.54 24.62
CA ALA A 18 -6.14 -6.83 23.22
C ALA A 18 -6.44 -8.30 22.86
N GLU A 19 -6.03 -9.26 23.68
CA GLU A 19 -6.35 -10.69 23.46
C GLU A 19 -7.86 -10.96 23.41
N LYS A 20 -8.64 -10.22 24.20
CA LYS A 20 -10.10 -10.29 24.20
C LYS A 20 -10.69 -9.66 22.94
N TYR A 21 -10.21 -8.47 22.55
CA TYR A 21 -10.79 -7.68 21.46
C TYR A 21 -10.44 -8.21 20.08
N ASP A 22 -9.28 -8.85 19.92
CA ASP A 22 -8.81 -9.50 18.69
C ASP A 22 -9.85 -10.47 18.09
N LYS A 23 -10.62 -11.17 18.95
CA LYS A 23 -11.60 -12.19 18.55
C LYS A 23 -13.04 -11.73 18.72
N LEU A 24 -13.28 -10.45 18.98
CA LEU A 24 -14.60 -9.95 19.37
C LEU A 24 -15.63 -10.03 18.22
N VAL A 25 -15.20 -9.77 16.99
CA VAL A 25 -16.07 -9.62 15.84
C VAL A 25 -16.05 -10.88 14.99
N GLU A 26 -17.23 -11.35 14.59
CA GLU A 26 -17.41 -12.49 13.69
C GLU A 26 -17.50 -12.02 12.23
N SER A 27 -18.31 -10.99 11.96
CA SER A 27 -18.41 -10.39 10.64
C SER A 27 -18.94 -8.96 10.71
N TYR A 28 -18.69 -8.18 9.64
CA TYR A 28 -19.30 -6.87 9.44
C TYR A 28 -19.36 -6.51 7.96
N SER A 29 -20.27 -5.59 7.63
CA SER A 29 -20.25 -4.83 6.39
C SER A 29 -19.84 -3.38 6.69
N ALA A 30 -19.28 -2.67 5.72
CA ALA A 30 -18.93 -1.26 5.90
C ALA A 30 -18.90 -0.53 4.56
N GLU A 31 -19.16 0.77 4.58
CA GLU A 31 -18.83 1.66 3.47
C GLU A 31 -17.51 2.36 3.80
N VAL A 32 -16.55 2.28 2.88
CA VAL A 32 -15.22 2.88 3.03
C VAL A 32 -15.07 3.99 2.02
N TYR A 33 -14.80 5.19 2.51
CA TYR A 33 -14.34 6.31 1.69
C TYR A 33 -12.82 6.38 1.78
N THR A 34 -12.13 6.48 0.64
CA THR A 34 -10.68 6.71 0.61
C THR A 34 -10.33 7.90 -0.26
N ARG A 35 -9.36 8.70 0.17
CA ARG A 35 -8.77 9.80 -0.60
C ARG A 35 -7.26 9.67 -0.58
N THR A 36 -6.66 9.51 -1.74
CA THR A 36 -5.23 9.41 -1.96
C THR A 36 -4.75 10.64 -2.69
N TYR A 37 -3.81 11.37 -2.08
CA TYR A 37 -3.07 12.45 -2.70
C TYR A 37 -1.61 12.03 -2.87
N VAL A 38 -1.04 12.29 -4.04
CA VAL A 38 0.34 11.96 -4.38
C VAL A 38 1.02 13.21 -4.91
N GLU A 39 2.25 13.44 -4.47
CA GLU A 39 3.12 14.55 -4.87
C GLU A 39 4.50 14.02 -5.26
N THR A 40 5.01 14.52 -6.37
CA THR A 40 6.36 14.25 -6.87
C THR A 40 7.29 15.31 -6.29
N ILE A 41 8.13 14.91 -5.35
CA ILE A 41 9.08 15.80 -4.67
C ILE A 41 10.32 16.00 -5.53
N ASP A 42 10.86 14.91 -6.08
CA ASP A 42 12.02 14.94 -6.98
C ASP A 42 11.84 13.92 -8.11
N LYS A 43 12.27 14.29 -9.32
CA LYS A 43 12.17 13.44 -10.51
C LYS A 43 13.34 13.64 -11.45
N ASN A 44 13.83 12.53 -11.99
CA ASN A 44 14.81 12.52 -13.06
C ASN A 44 14.22 11.96 -14.36
N PHE A 45 15.06 11.74 -15.37
CA PHE A 45 14.60 11.29 -16.68
C PHE A 45 13.91 9.91 -16.66
N LEU A 46 14.19 9.07 -15.65
CA LEU A 46 13.60 7.74 -15.49
C LEU A 46 12.14 7.79 -15.03
N TYR A 47 11.71 8.86 -14.37
CA TYR A 47 10.35 9.06 -13.87
C TYR A 47 9.28 8.86 -14.96
N LYS A 48 9.59 9.26 -16.20
CA LYS A 48 8.64 9.09 -17.31
C LYS A 48 8.41 7.63 -17.69
N PHE A 49 9.31 6.72 -17.32
CA PHE A 49 9.25 5.30 -17.68
C PHE A 49 8.73 4.42 -16.54
N THR A 50 8.63 4.95 -15.32
CA THR A 50 8.27 4.15 -14.15
C THR A 50 6.83 3.63 -14.20
N HIS A 51 5.93 4.30 -14.91
CA HIS A 51 4.55 3.82 -15.14
C HIS A 51 4.43 2.55 -15.99
N MET A 52 5.52 2.13 -16.64
CA MET A 52 5.58 0.91 -17.44
C MET A 52 5.92 -0.32 -16.58
N ILE A 53 6.44 -0.11 -15.37
CA ILE A 53 6.66 -1.16 -14.40
C ILE A 53 5.32 -1.36 -13.67
N PRO A 54 4.64 -2.51 -13.83
CA PRO A 54 3.38 -2.76 -13.16
C PRO A 54 3.58 -2.75 -11.64
N GLN A 55 2.63 -2.15 -10.91
CA GLN A 55 2.57 -2.17 -9.44
C GLN A 55 3.84 -1.64 -8.74
N PHE A 56 4.57 -0.71 -9.38
CA PHE A 56 5.79 -0.17 -8.80
C PHE A 56 5.53 0.96 -7.81
N VAL A 57 5.16 2.16 -8.28
CA VAL A 57 4.79 3.30 -7.43
C VAL A 57 3.65 4.10 -8.07
N LEU A 58 2.66 4.48 -7.27
CA LEU A 58 1.52 5.27 -7.74
C LEU A 58 1.99 6.69 -8.04
N HIS A 59 1.95 7.10 -9.30
CA HIS A 59 2.34 8.45 -9.72
C HIS A 59 1.72 8.79 -11.07
N ASP A 60 1.59 10.09 -11.37
CA ASP A 60 1.21 10.57 -12.70
C ASP A 60 2.49 10.90 -13.50
N PRO A 61 2.77 10.23 -14.63
CA PRO A 61 3.95 10.55 -15.46
C PRO A 61 3.90 11.93 -16.11
N LYS A 62 2.71 12.55 -16.18
CA LYS A 62 2.47 13.82 -16.86
C LYS A 62 2.34 14.99 -15.90
N ASN A 63 2.04 14.72 -14.63
CA ASN A 63 1.75 15.73 -13.62
C ASN A 63 2.51 15.41 -12.34
N ASP A 64 2.92 16.44 -11.62
CA ASP A 64 3.64 16.25 -10.37
C ASP A 64 2.73 15.88 -9.22
N GLU A 65 1.43 16.12 -9.36
CA GLU A 65 0.43 15.82 -8.35
C GLU A 65 -0.71 15.00 -8.93
N ALA A 66 -1.25 14.12 -8.08
CA ALA A 66 -2.42 13.34 -8.40
C ALA A 66 -3.35 13.22 -7.19
N LEU A 67 -4.65 13.11 -7.48
CA LEU A 67 -5.68 12.86 -6.49
C LEU A 67 -6.56 11.72 -6.98
N ILE A 68 -6.88 10.77 -6.09
CA ILE A 68 -7.81 9.68 -6.33
C ILE A 68 -8.74 9.58 -5.14
N GLU A 69 -10.04 9.57 -5.40
CA GLU A 69 -11.07 9.32 -4.40
C GLU A 69 -11.85 8.07 -4.78
N THR A 70 -12.12 7.21 -3.81
CA THR A 70 -12.92 6.00 -4.01
C THR A 70 -13.96 5.83 -2.90
N ILE A 71 -15.10 5.24 -3.28
CA ILE A 71 -16.10 4.73 -2.36
C ILE A 71 -16.22 3.24 -2.63
N SER A 72 -16.15 2.43 -1.58
CA SER A 72 -16.19 0.98 -1.70
C SER A 72 -17.01 0.35 -0.59
N ASP A 73 -17.59 -0.82 -0.88
CA ASP A 73 -18.17 -1.69 0.14
C ASP A 73 -17.11 -2.64 0.65
N PHE A 74 -16.98 -2.74 1.96
CA PHE A 74 -15.99 -3.55 2.64
C PHE A 74 -16.70 -4.59 3.51
N ARG A 75 -16.28 -5.84 3.39
CA ARG A 75 -16.87 -6.97 4.11
C ARG A 75 -15.75 -7.75 4.78
N PHE A 76 -16.00 -8.12 6.03
CA PHE A 76 -15.14 -8.99 6.81
C PHE A 76 -15.94 -10.17 7.32
N ASP A 77 -15.36 -11.35 7.16
CA ASP A 77 -15.80 -12.58 7.81
C ASP A 77 -14.58 -13.22 8.48
N TYR A 78 -14.72 -13.58 9.74
CA TYR A 78 -13.69 -14.28 10.48
C TYR A 78 -13.31 -15.63 9.81
N PRO A 79 -12.04 -16.10 9.86
CA PRO A 79 -10.88 -15.52 10.53
C PRO A 79 -10.33 -14.24 9.92
N ASN A 80 -10.08 -14.22 8.61
CA ASN A 80 -9.39 -13.12 7.92
C ASN A 80 -9.88 -12.97 6.47
N ASN A 81 -11.17 -13.19 6.21
CA ASN A 81 -11.72 -13.04 4.88
C ASN A 81 -12.19 -11.60 4.67
N TYR A 82 -11.46 -10.86 3.83
CA TYR A 82 -11.76 -9.46 3.53
C TYR A 82 -12.07 -9.29 2.05
N VAL A 83 -13.21 -8.68 1.75
CA VAL A 83 -13.61 -8.35 0.39
C VAL A 83 -13.90 -6.86 0.32
N GLN A 84 -13.23 -6.17 -0.60
CA GLN A 84 -13.46 -4.76 -0.88
C GLN A 84 -13.93 -4.59 -2.33
N ASP A 85 -15.16 -4.14 -2.50
CA ASP A 85 -15.80 -3.92 -3.79
C ASP A 85 -15.84 -2.41 -4.08
N ILE A 86 -15.02 -1.92 -5.02
CA ILE A 86 -15.00 -0.49 -5.35
C ILE A 86 -16.26 -0.12 -6.14
N ARG A 87 -17.07 0.84 -5.65
CA ARG A 87 -18.31 1.28 -6.29
C ARG A 87 -18.14 2.53 -7.15
N HIS A 88 -17.36 3.49 -6.69
CA HIS A 88 -17.15 4.75 -7.38
C HIS A 88 -15.70 5.19 -7.30
N VAL A 89 -15.21 5.77 -8.39
CA VAL A 89 -13.88 6.38 -8.46
C VAL A 89 -14.01 7.76 -9.07
N MET A 90 -13.22 8.70 -8.56
CA MET A 90 -12.98 10.02 -9.14
C MET A 90 -11.51 10.39 -8.96
N GLY A 91 -10.98 11.26 -9.80
CA GLY A 91 -9.65 11.80 -9.60
C GLY A 91 -8.95 12.15 -10.90
N THR A 92 -7.66 12.43 -10.79
CA THR A 92 -6.76 12.64 -11.92
C THR A 92 -6.23 11.32 -12.49
N LEU A 93 -6.19 10.28 -11.65
CA LEU A 93 -5.77 8.91 -11.99
C LEU A 93 -6.93 7.94 -11.68
N THR A 94 -7.64 7.50 -12.71
CA THR A 94 -8.89 6.73 -12.56
C THR A 94 -8.86 5.38 -13.26
N ARG A 95 -7.72 4.97 -13.83
CA ARG A 95 -7.60 3.65 -14.46
C ARG A 95 -7.55 2.59 -13.38
N GLN A 96 -8.06 1.40 -13.68
CA GLN A 96 -8.04 0.26 -12.77
C GLN A 96 -6.66 0.02 -12.14
N LYS A 97 -5.59 0.00 -12.97
CA LYS A 97 -4.22 -0.16 -12.49
C LYS A 97 -3.74 0.92 -11.50
N ASP A 98 -4.31 2.13 -11.57
CA ASP A 98 -3.93 3.22 -10.67
C ASP A 98 -4.64 3.02 -9.32
N VAL A 99 -5.91 2.60 -9.34
CA VAL A 99 -6.70 2.30 -8.13
C VAL A 99 -6.15 1.06 -7.41
N GLU A 100 -5.68 0.04 -8.13
CA GLU A 100 -5.05 -1.16 -7.56
C GLU A 100 -3.76 -0.87 -6.78
N MET A 101 -3.15 0.31 -6.98
CA MET A 101 -1.92 0.71 -6.28
C MET A 101 -2.20 1.47 -4.98
N ILE A 102 -3.46 1.82 -4.68
CA ILE A 102 -3.83 2.38 -3.38
C ILE A 102 -3.61 1.27 -2.31
N PRO A 103 -2.98 1.57 -1.16
CA PRO A 103 -2.65 0.58 -0.15
C PRO A 103 -3.87 0.17 0.68
N PHE A 104 -4.94 -0.31 0.03
CA PHE A 104 -6.17 -0.72 0.72
C PHE A 104 -5.94 -1.85 1.73
N LYS A 105 -4.88 -2.65 1.55
CA LYS A 105 -4.40 -3.65 2.51
C LYS A 105 -3.95 -3.07 3.86
N LEU A 106 -3.78 -1.76 4.00
CA LEU A 106 -3.51 -1.15 5.31
C LEU A 106 -4.80 -0.84 6.07
N LEU A 107 -5.96 -0.86 5.41
CA LEU A 107 -7.27 -0.58 6.02
C LEU A 107 -7.83 -1.74 6.83
N ASN A 108 -7.25 -2.94 6.70
CA ASN A 108 -7.62 -4.12 7.48
C ASN A 108 -6.65 -4.43 8.62
N ILE A 109 -5.74 -3.50 8.97
CA ILE A 109 -4.83 -3.70 10.12
C ILE A 109 -5.65 -3.87 11.39
N ASN A 110 -5.54 -5.06 12.00
CA ASN A 110 -6.05 -5.33 13.33
C ASN A 110 -4.97 -5.01 14.37
N ILE A 111 -5.12 -3.87 15.06
CA ILE A 111 -4.13 -3.43 16.05
C ILE A 111 -4.03 -4.34 17.28
N TYR A 112 -5.03 -5.19 17.50
CA TYR A 112 -5.10 -6.16 18.59
C TYR A 112 -4.57 -7.54 18.19
N GLY A 113 -4.28 -7.78 16.91
CA GLY A 113 -3.69 -9.02 16.41
C GLY A 113 -2.24 -9.22 16.84
N GLU A 114 -1.68 -10.42 16.65
CA GLU A 114 -0.23 -10.65 16.85
C GLU A 114 0.59 -10.05 15.71
N THR A 115 0.07 -10.18 14.51
CA THR A 115 0.60 -9.58 13.30
C THR A 115 -0.50 -8.82 12.56
N THR A 116 -0.11 -8.04 11.56
CA THR A 116 -1.05 -7.67 10.50
C THR A 116 -1.54 -8.93 9.78
N ASN A 117 -2.68 -8.82 9.09
CA ASN A 117 -3.31 -9.96 8.39
C ASN A 117 -2.45 -10.55 7.27
N ASP A 118 -1.49 -9.78 6.77
CA ASP A 118 -0.51 -10.20 5.76
C ASP A 118 0.86 -10.56 6.36
N GLU A 119 0.95 -10.65 7.69
CA GLU A 119 2.16 -10.95 8.46
C GLU A 119 3.35 -10.00 8.21
N SER A 120 3.05 -8.78 7.71
CA SER A 120 4.03 -7.74 7.43
C SER A 120 4.65 -7.19 8.71
N PHE A 121 3.85 -6.97 9.76
CA PHE A 121 4.33 -6.38 11.03
C PHE A 121 3.90 -7.18 12.25
N PHE A 122 4.77 -7.26 13.26
CA PHE A 122 4.41 -7.74 14.59
C PHE A 122 3.80 -6.59 15.42
N MET A 123 2.57 -6.74 15.90
CA MET A 123 1.91 -5.68 16.64
C MET A 123 2.49 -5.51 18.05
N PRO A 124 2.59 -4.29 18.61
CA PRO A 124 3.24 -4.04 19.90
C PRO A 124 2.31 -4.22 21.10
N ILE A 125 1.06 -4.65 20.93
CA ILE A 125 0.04 -4.72 22.00
C ILE A 125 -0.34 -6.17 22.33
N ARG A 126 0.59 -7.11 22.14
CA ARG A 126 0.41 -8.54 22.44
C ARG A 126 1.54 -9.09 23.29
N PHE A 127 1.20 -10.00 24.22
CA PHE A 127 2.20 -10.62 25.09
C PHE A 127 3.28 -11.40 24.31
N SER A 128 2.89 -12.08 23.23
CA SER A 128 3.78 -12.89 22.39
C SER A 128 4.84 -12.06 21.66
N THR A 129 4.51 -10.82 21.29
CA THR A 129 5.34 -9.91 20.50
C THR A 129 5.95 -8.77 21.32
N ALA A 130 5.46 -8.49 22.54
CA ALA A 130 5.95 -7.42 23.40
C ALA A 130 7.46 -7.50 23.68
N LYS A 131 8.02 -8.71 23.68
CA LYS A 131 9.47 -8.97 23.83
C LYS A 131 10.35 -8.33 22.75
N TYR A 132 9.78 -7.87 21.64
CA TYR A 132 10.52 -7.20 20.56
C TYR A 132 10.57 -5.67 20.72
N TYR A 133 9.87 -5.13 21.72
CA TYR A 133 9.69 -3.70 21.92
C TYR A 133 10.13 -3.24 23.31
N ARG A 134 10.57 -1.98 23.41
CA ARG A 134 10.71 -1.24 24.66
C ARG A 134 9.58 -0.24 24.76
N TYR A 135 9.04 -0.07 25.96
CA TYR A 135 7.89 0.79 26.22
C TYR A 135 8.22 1.89 27.22
N SER A 136 7.59 3.05 27.05
CA SER A 136 7.64 4.15 28.00
C SER A 136 6.29 4.85 28.07
N LEU A 137 5.81 5.13 29.28
CA LEU A 137 4.63 5.97 29.49
C LEU A 137 5.04 7.43 29.29
N HIS A 138 4.58 8.06 28.21
CA HIS A 138 4.91 9.43 27.87
C HIS A 138 4.08 10.43 28.69
N GLU A 139 2.77 10.24 28.72
CA GLU A 139 1.86 11.09 29.47
C GLU A 139 0.61 10.33 29.95
N THR A 140 -0.04 10.89 30.96
CA THR A 140 -1.38 10.49 31.40
C THR A 140 -2.24 11.73 31.45
N PHE A 141 -3.37 11.70 30.77
CA PHE A 141 -4.26 12.85 30.67
C PHE A 141 -5.71 12.45 30.95
N GLU A 142 -6.54 13.44 31.26
CA GLU A 142 -7.96 13.26 31.49
C GLU A 142 -8.74 14.12 30.49
N GLU A 143 -9.70 13.50 29.81
CA GLU A 143 -10.57 14.18 28.85
C GLU A 143 -11.99 13.62 28.98
N ASN A 144 -12.99 14.50 29.07
CA ASN A 144 -14.39 14.14 29.25
C ASN A 144 -14.66 13.20 30.45
N GLY A 145 -13.93 13.38 31.56
CA GLY A 145 -14.03 12.56 32.77
C GLY A 145 -13.45 11.15 32.64
N LYS A 146 -12.72 10.87 31.56
CA LYS A 146 -12.03 9.60 31.30
C LYS A 146 -10.53 9.82 31.34
N VAL A 147 -9.82 8.85 31.89
CA VAL A 147 -8.35 8.88 32.01
C VAL A 147 -7.73 8.07 30.89
N TYR A 148 -6.69 8.61 30.25
CA TYR A 148 -5.98 7.99 29.14
C TYR A 148 -4.48 7.89 29.44
N TYR A 149 -3.86 6.83 28.91
CA TYR A 149 -2.42 6.58 29.02
C TYR A 149 -1.80 6.58 27.63
N HIS A 150 -0.84 7.47 27.40
CA HIS A 150 -0.11 7.57 26.15
C HIS A 150 1.21 6.81 26.27
N VAL A 151 1.31 5.68 25.57
CA VAL A 151 2.44 4.76 25.67
C VAL A 151 3.22 4.76 24.36
N HIS A 152 4.51 5.04 24.43
CA HIS A 152 5.42 4.91 23.29
C HIS A 152 6.02 3.51 23.25
N PHE A 153 6.26 3.00 22.05
CA PHE A 153 6.97 1.74 21.81
C PHE A 153 8.08 1.94 20.77
N THR A 154 9.22 1.29 21.00
CA THR A 154 10.38 1.32 20.11
C THR A 154 10.93 -0.10 19.92
N PRO A 155 11.32 -0.49 18.70
CA PRO A 155 11.87 -1.81 18.47
C PRO A 155 13.24 -1.96 19.16
N ILE A 156 13.53 -3.16 19.69
CA ILE A 156 14.79 -3.43 20.39
C ILE A 156 15.99 -3.49 19.41
N TYR A 157 15.72 -3.82 18.15
CA TYR A 157 16.67 -3.89 17.05
C TYR A 157 15.99 -3.45 15.74
N GLU A 158 16.77 -3.01 14.77
CA GLU A 158 16.25 -2.61 13.46
C GLU A 158 15.78 -3.83 12.66
N ASN A 159 14.52 -3.82 12.26
CA ASN A 159 13.91 -4.87 11.44
C ASN A 159 12.68 -4.31 10.71
N THR A 160 12.53 -4.64 9.43
CA THR A 160 11.41 -4.17 8.59
C THR A 160 10.05 -4.70 9.04
N LYS A 161 10.00 -5.77 9.85
CA LYS A 161 8.77 -6.32 10.46
C LYS A 161 8.37 -5.68 11.79
N LEU A 162 9.17 -4.75 12.32
CA LEU A 162 8.90 -4.09 13.59
C LEU A 162 8.54 -2.62 13.36
N LEU A 163 7.65 -2.11 14.21
CA LEU A 163 7.18 -0.73 14.14
C LEU A 163 7.73 0.11 15.29
N LYS A 164 7.91 1.40 15.06
CA LYS A 164 8.10 2.40 16.12
C LYS A 164 6.85 3.27 16.20
N GLY A 165 6.46 3.72 17.39
CA GLY A 165 5.34 4.64 17.49
C GLY A 165 4.76 4.77 18.88
N ALA A 166 3.44 4.98 18.93
CA ALA A 166 2.72 5.19 20.17
C ALA A 166 1.27 4.71 20.06
N PHE A 167 0.66 4.40 21.20
CA PHE A 167 -0.77 4.16 21.29
C PHE A 167 -1.34 4.77 22.57
N ILE A 168 -2.62 5.12 22.53
CA ILE A 168 -3.34 5.72 23.65
C ILE A 168 -4.40 4.75 24.16
N VAL A 169 -4.39 4.47 25.46
CA VAL A 169 -5.26 3.49 26.12
C VAL A 169 -6.24 4.18 27.07
N GLU A 170 -7.51 3.82 27.02
CA GLU A 170 -8.56 4.29 27.94
C GLU A 170 -8.56 3.48 29.25
N LYS A 171 -8.55 4.15 30.41
CA LYS A 171 -8.65 3.51 31.73
C LYS A 171 -10.02 2.86 31.91
N GLY A 172 -10.02 1.60 32.37
CA GLY A 172 -11.24 0.84 32.68
C GLY A 172 -11.53 -0.22 31.63
N THR A 173 -11.73 0.20 30.38
CA THR A 173 -11.88 -0.70 29.22
C THR A 173 -10.54 -1.24 28.75
N TRP A 174 -9.45 -0.48 28.91
CA TRP A 174 -8.11 -0.78 28.38
C TRP A 174 -8.06 -0.95 26.86
N ARG A 175 -9.08 -0.42 26.17
CA ARG A 175 -9.08 -0.34 24.70
C ARG A 175 -8.10 0.72 24.25
N VAL A 176 -7.54 0.50 23.08
CA VAL A 176 -6.79 1.52 22.35
C VAL A 176 -7.79 2.47 21.71
N ILE A 177 -7.59 3.78 21.84
CA ILE A 177 -8.40 4.81 21.18
C ILE A 177 -7.69 5.39 19.95
N PHE A 178 -6.36 5.35 19.96
CA PHE A 178 -5.51 5.88 18.91
C PHE A 178 -4.24 5.04 18.83
N PHE A 179 -3.80 4.73 17.62
CA PHE A 179 -2.59 3.98 17.34
C PHE A 179 -1.79 4.67 16.24
N ARG A 180 -0.50 4.90 16.46
CA ARG A 180 0.43 5.41 15.47
C ARG A 180 1.60 4.44 15.32
N GLY A 181 1.93 4.11 14.07
CA GLY A 181 3.07 3.29 13.71
C GLY A 181 3.90 3.92 12.61
N GLU A 182 5.21 3.70 12.67
CA GLU A 182 6.20 4.07 11.68
C GLU A 182 6.98 2.81 11.33
N GLY A 183 7.14 2.55 10.03
CA GLY A 183 7.87 1.41 9.50
C GLY A 183 8.76 1.84 8.33
N VAL A 184 9.81 1.05 8.10
CA VAL A 184 10.77 1.26 7.03
C VAL A 184 10.80 0.00 6.18
N ASP A 185 10.65 0.16 4.87
CA ASP A 185 10.85 -0.86 3.85
C ASP A 185 11.92 -0.41 2.84
N ILE A 186 12.44 -1.33 2.02
CA ILE A 186 13.62 -1.18 1.17
C ILE A 186 13.57 0.07 0.27
N PHE A 187 12.39 0.47 -0.18
CA PHE A 187 12.18 1.62 -1.06
C PHE A 187 11.16 2.64 -0.53
N SER A 188 10.66 2.45 0.70
CA SER A 188 9.56 3.24 1.22
C SER A 188 9.60 3.36 2.73
N ASP A 189 9.57 4.59 3.20
CA ASP A 189 9.22 4.89 4.58
C ASP A 189 7.71 5.11 4.64
N PHE A 190 7.04 4.62 5.68
CA PHE A 190 5.63 4.88 5.87
C PHE A 190 5.31 5.10 7.34
N SER A 191 4.33 5.95 7.59
CA SER A 191 3.71 6.13 8.88
C SER A 191 2.21 6.04 8.75
N PHE A 192 1.55 5.55 9.77
CA PHE A 192 0.11 5.44 9.78
C PHE A 192 -0.43 5.78 11.17
N GLU A 193 -1.58 6.44 11.16
CA GLU A 193 -2.35 6.81 12.32
C GLU A 193 -3.74 6.21 12.17
N ILE A 194 -4.21 5.56 13.22
CA ILE A 194 -5.49 4.84 13.28
C ILE A 194 -6.26 5.38 14.48
N SER A 195 -7.45 5.92 14.22
CA SER A 195 -8.40 6.30 15.26
C SER A 195 -9.47 5.23 15.38
N MET A 196 -9.76 4.82 16.62
CA MET A 196 -10.78 3.81 16.92
C MET A 196 -12.14 4.49 17.15
N GLY A 197 -13.23 3.76 16.89
CA GLY A 197 -14.58 4.30 17.08
C GLY A 197 -14.89 4.65 18.54
N ASP A 198 -15.99 5.37 18.73
CA ASP A 198 -16.51 5.81 20.03
C ASP A 198 -17.91 5.25 20.36
N ALA A 199 -18.59 4.67 19.38
CA ALA A 199 -19.89 4.04 19.55
C ALA A 199 -19.77 2.63 20.14
N TRP A 200 -20.86 2.14 20.77
CA TRP A 200 -20.94 0.89 21.54
C TRP A 200 -20.13 -0.29 20.96
N ILE A 201 -20.36 -0.66 19.69
CA ILE A 201 -19.62 -1.76 19.03
C ILE A 201 -18.35 -1.30 18.32
N THR A 202 -18.34 -0.09 17.74
CA THR A 202 -17.17 0.40 16.97
C THR A 202 -16.01 0.84 17.87
N ASN A 203 -16.19 0.88 19.20
CA ASN A 203 -15.15 1.14 20.19
C ASN A 203 -13.87 0.29 20.03
N TYR A 204 -13.99 -0.86 19.39
CA TYR A 204 -12.89 -1.82 19.18
C TYR A 204 -12.49 -1.95 17.71
N LEU A 205 -13.06 -1.13 16.84
CA LEU A 205 -12.82 -1.15 15.39
C LEU A 205 -12.23 0.18 14.93
N PRO A 206 -11.30 0.16 13.95
CA PRO A 206 -10.71 1.37 13.41
C PRO A 206 -11.69 2.10 12.48
N VAL A 207 -11.90 3.40 12.71
CA VAL A 207 -12.84 4.22 11.93
C VAL A 207 -12.13 5.16 10.98
N ASP A 208 -10.98 5.70 11.35
CA ASP A 208 -10.22 6.62 10.51
C ASP A 208 -8.76 6.20 10.41
N PHE A 209 -8.23 6.31 9.20
CA PHE A 209 -6.84 6.03 8.87
C PHE A 209 -6.22 7.24 8.18
N THR A 210 -5.03 7.60 8.62
CA THR A 210 -4.15 8.52 7.89
C THR A 210 -2.82 7.83 7.67
N ILE A 211 -2.45 7.61 6.42
CA ILE A 211 -1.21 6.93 6.03
C ILE A 211 -0.37 7.91 5.22
N TYR A 212 0.86 8.13 5.66
CA TYR A 212 1.88 8.84 4.90
C TYR A 212 2.88 7.84 4.37
N GLN A 213 3.28 7.99 3.13
CA GLN A 213 4.26 7.14 2.48
C GLN A 213 5.24 8.01 1.70
N THR A 214 6.53 7.73 1.83
CA THR A 214 7.58 8.35 1.03
C THR A 214 8.34 7.26 0.29
N ALA A 215 8.22 7.23 -1.03
CA ALA A 215 8.90 6.27 -1.88
C ALA A 215 10.12 6.92 -2.54
N ALA A 216 11.31 6.36 -2.30
CA ALA A 216 12.56 6.81 -2.90
C ALA A 216 13.14 5.72 -3.79
N TYR A 217 13.22 5.98 -5.10
CA TYR A 217 13.66 4.99 -6.07
C TYR A 217 14.38 5.62 -7.25
N LEU A 218 15.50 5.00 -7.67
CA LEU A 218 16.25 5.39 -8.87
C LEU A 218 16.52 6.92 -8.95
N GLY A 219 16.69 7.61 -7.81
CA GLY A 219 16.87 9.06 -7.75
C GLY A 219 15.60 9.90 -7.97
N ASN A 220 14.41 9.31 -7.78
CA ASN A 220 13.12 10.01 -7.72
C ASN A 220 12.57 9.88 -6.30
N VAL A 221 11.81 10.87 -5.85
CA VAL A 221 11.17 10.90 -4.54
C VAL A 221 9.70 11.27 -4.71
N LEU A 222 8.82 10.43 -4.19
CA LEU A 222 7.37 10.65 -4.16
C LEU A 222 6.89 10.61 -2.73
N ALA A 223 5.99 11.53 -2.39
CA ALA A 223 5.25 11.53 -1.15
C ALA A 223 3.78 11.27 -1.45
N SER A 224 3.13 10.41 -0.66
CA SER A 224 1.70 10.21 -0.74
C SER A 224 1.05 10.24 0.63
N ARG A 225 -0.18 10.74 0.65
CA ARG A 225 -1.07 10.75 1.81
C ARG A 225 -2.35 10.04 1.44
N HIS A 226 -2.69 9.00 2.19
CA HIS A 226 -3.91 8.24 2.06
C HIS A 226 -4.77 8.48 3.31
N LEU A 227 -5.97 8.99 3.09
CA LEU A 227 -7.00 9.12 4.11
C LEU A 227 -8.07 8.07 3.85
N ALA A 228 -8.54 7.40 4.90
CA ALA A 228 -9.69 6.53 4.79
C ALA A 228 -10.60 6.67 6.01
N THR A 229 -11.90 6.58 5.77
CA THR A 229 -12.93 6.55 6.81
C THR A 229 -13.84 5.36 6.57
N ILE A 230 -14.06 4.55 7.60
CA ILE A 230 -14.86 3.33 7.58
C ILE A 230 -16.16 3.55 8.33
N LYS A 231 -17.28 3.38 7.64
CA LYS A 231 -18.64 3.44 8.21
C LYS A 231 -19.21 2.03 8.30
N TYR A 232 -19.06 1.41 9.46
CA TYR A 232 -19.54 0.06 9.73
C TYR A 232 -21.06 -0.08 9.71
N LYS A 233 -21.53 -1.25 9.30
CA LYS A 233 -22.92 -1.71 9.20
C LYS A 233 -22.96 -3.21 9.57
N ASP A 234 -24.12 -3.69 10.02
CA ASP A 234 -24.39 -5.13 10.25
C ASP A 234 -23.31 -5.89 11.05
N ILE A 235 -22.77 -5.28 12.10
CA ILE A 235 -21.68 -5.88 12.89
C ILE A 235 -22.23 -7.05 13.73
N ARG A 236 -21.62 -8.23 13.58
CA ARG A 236 -21.94 -9.44 14.37
C ARG A 236 -20.79 -9.76 15.31
N LEU A 237 -21.13 -9.87 16.60
CA LEU A 237 -20.17 -10.26 17.63
C LEU A 237 -20.08 -11.78 17.69
N ARG A 238 -18.87 -12.29 17.91
CA ARG A 238 -18.64 -13.72 18.03
C ARG A 238 -19.20 -14.24 19.36
N GLU A 239 -19.97 -15.32 19.30
CA GLU A 239 -20.30 -16.11 20.48
C GLU A 239 -19.07 -16.94 20.91
N LEU A 240 -18.83 -17.07 22.23
CA LEU A 240 -17.65 -17.73 22.82
C LEU A 240 -17.53 -19.25 22.55
N GLN A 241 -18.15 -19.78 21.50
CA GLN A 241 -17.98 -21.17 21.09
C GLN A 241 -16.61 -21.36 20.43
N GLU A 242 -15.97 -22.50 20.71
CA GLU A 242 -14.75 -22.89 20.00
C GLU A 242 -15.07 -22.92 18.49
N PRO A 243 -14.35 -22.13 17.67
CA PRO A 243 -14.63 -22.10 16.25
C PRO A 243 -14.33 -23.47 15.64
N GLU A 244 -15.16 -23.91 14.69
CA GLU A 244 -14.70 -24.90 13.71
C GLU A 244 -13.42 -24.35 13.07
N LYS A 245 -12.30 -25.03 13.28
CA LYS A 245 -11.04 -24.69 12.61
C LYS A 245 -11.28 -24.82 11.11
N SER A 246 -11.47 -23.70 10.41
CA SER A 246 -11.46 -23.71 8.96
C SER A 246 -10.10 -24.26 8.52
N LEU A 247 -10.10 -25.44 7.90
CA LEU A 247 -8.89 -26.07 7.34
C LEU A 247 -8.32 -25.26 6.15
N ASN A 248 -9.05 -24.24 5.71
CA ASN A 248 -8.58 -23.30 4.70
C ASN A 248 -7.74 -22.21 5.40
N ILE A 249 -6.43 -22.37 5.30
CA ILE A 249 -5.37 -21.51 5.87
C ILE A 249 -5.05 -20.30 4.99
N SER A 250 -5.84 -20.08 3.93
CA SER A 250 -5.56 -19.04 2.96
C SER A 250 -6.26 -17.76 3.40
N ASP A 251 -5.52 -16.85 4.03
CA ASP A 251 -5.99 -15.49 4.30
C ASP A 251 -6.21 -14.77 2.96
N PHE A 252 -7.43 -14.33 2.69
CA PHE A 252 -7.77 -13.66 1.43
C PHE A 252 -8.22 -12.23 1.70
N TYR A 253 -7.36 -11.29 1.33
CA TYR A 253 -7.77 -9.91 1.07
C TYR A 253 -7.97 -9.73 -0.44
N LYS A 254 -9.21 -9.48 -0.86
CA LYS A 254 -9.58 -9.35 -2.28
C LYS A 254 -10.21 -7.99 -2.57
N VAL A 255 -9.55 -7.21 -3.41
CA VAL A 255 -10.12 -5.99 -4.01
C VAL A 255 -10.77 -6.38 -5.34
N ARG A 256 -12.03 -5.98 -5.56
CA ARG A 256 -12.75 -6.16 -6.82
C ARG A 256 -13.02 -4.81 -7.46
N LEU A 257 -12.68 -4.71 -8.75
CA LEU A 257 -12.77 -3.50 -9.57
C LEU A 257 -13.59 -3.75 -10.84
N ASP A 258 -14.54 -4.69 -10.78
CA ASP A 258 -15.31 -5.11 -11.95
C ASP A 258 -16.30 -4.01 -12.35
N SER A 259 -16.02 -3.33 -13.46
CA SER A 259 -16.88 -2.30 -14.06
C SER A 259 -17.20 -1.11 -13.16
N VAL A 260 -16.20 -0.57 -12.48
CA VAL A 260 -16.38 0.60 -11.60
C VAL A 260 -16.69 1.87 -12.41
N PRO A 261 -17.88 2.49 -12.25
CA PRO A 261 -18.20 3.71 -12.95
C PRO A 261 -17.35 4.88 -12.44
N LEU A 262 -16.82 5.67 -13.38
CA LEU A 262 -16.28 6.99 -13.10
C LEU A 262 -17.43 7.91 -12.69
N GLN A 263 -17.47 8.32 -11.42
CA GLN A 263 -18.47 9.27 -10.92
C GLN A 263 -17.83 10.66 -10.87
N SER A 264 -18.25 11.56 -11.76
CA SER A 264 -17.63 12.89 -11.92
C SER A 264 -18.44 14.02 -11.27
N ASP A 265 -19.63 13.76 -10.73
CA ASP A 265 -20.49 14.80 -10.14
C ASP A 265 -19.88 15.37 -8.84
N PRO A 266 -19.48 16.66 -8.81
CA PRO A 266 -18.92 17.29 -7.62
C PRO A 266 -19.89 17.33 -6.44
N ALA A 267 -21.20 17.45 -6.69
CA ALA A 267 -22.21 17.53 -5.63
C ALA A 267 -22.28 16.20 -4.86
N PHE A 268 -22.29 15.08 -5.58
CA PHE A 268 -22.21 13.75 -5.01
C PHE A 268 -20.98 13.58 -4.08
N TRP A 269 -19.79 13.99 -4.53
CA TRP A 269 -18.58 13.86 -3.72
C TRP A 269 -18.54 14.82 -2.52
N ASN A 270 -19.07 16.03 -2.66
CA ASN A 270 -19.18 16.97 -1.54
C ASN A 270 -20.08 16.42 -0.43
N GLU A 271 -21.14 15.68 -0.77
CA GLU A 271 -21.99 15.02 0.22
C GLU A 271 -21.28 13.84 0.90
N LYS A 272 -20.51 13.04 0.12
CA LYS A 272 -19.90 11.80 0.62
C LYS A 272 -18.60 12.00 1.39
N ARG A 273 -17.88 13.10 1.15
CA ARG A 273 -16.60 13.43 1.81
C ARG A 273 -16.79 13.59 3.33
N PRO A 274 -16.08 12.81 4.16
CA PRO A 274 -16.03 13.05 5.60
C PRO A 274 -15.35 14.38 5.95
N ILE A 275 -14.31 14.74 5.17
CA ILE A 275 -13.53 15.97 5.32
C ILE A 275 -13.48 16.65 3.96
N PRO A 276 -13.74 17.97 3.86
CA PRO A 276 -13.67 18.70 2.59
C PRO A 276 -12.28 18.62 1.95
N LEU A 277 -12.22 18.94 0.66
CA LEU A 277 -10.93 19.02 -0.05
C LEU A 277 -10.07 20.12 0.55
N GLN A 278 -8.78 19.81 0.70
CA GLN A 278 -7.78 20.83 1.00
C GLN A 278 -7.60 21.75 -0.22
N ALA A 279 -7.15 22.98 0.00
CA ALA A 279 -7.00 23.97 -1.07
C ALA A 279 -6.17 23.44 -2.25
N ARG A 280 -5.07 22.74 -1.97
CA ARG A 280 -4.20 22.15 -2.99
C ARG A 280 -4.86 20.98 -3.73
N GLU A 281 -5.58 20.10 -3.02
CA GLU A 281 -6.31 18.99 -3.62
C GLU A 281 -7.40 19.50 -4.59
N ALA A 282 -8.10 20.57 -4.21
CA ALA A 282 -9.10 21.22 -5.06
C ALA A 282 -8.45 21.81 -6.32
N GLU A 283 -7.30 22.46 -6.18
CA GLU A 283 -6.54 23.02 -7.30
C GLU A 283 -6.14 21.93 -8.31
N VAL A 284 -5.63 20.79 -7.83
CA VAL A 284 -5.24 19.65 -8.68
C VAL A 284 -6.43 19.15 -9.52
N ILE A 285 -7.61 19.03 -8.92
CA ILE A 285 -8.83 18.65 -9.66
C ILE A 285 -9.20 19.70 -10.70
N THR A 286 -9.22 20.98 -10.34
CA THR A 286 -9.58 22.06 -11.26
C THR A 286 -8.63 22.12 -12.46
N GLN A 287 -7.32 22.04 -12.21
CA GLN A 287 -6.31 22.01 -13.27
C GLN A 287 -6.49 20.79 -14.19
N HIS A 288 -6.79 19.62 -13.61
CA HIS A 288 -7.03 18.41 -14.39
C HIS A 288 -8.25 18.54 -15.32
N LEU A 289 -9.37 19.07 -14.81
CA LEU A 289 -10.58 19.31 -15.59
C LEU A 289 -10.34 20.31 -16.73
N GLN A 290 -9.61 21.39 -16.45
CA GLN A 290 -9.25 22.38 -17.46
C GLN A 290 -8.42 21.75 -18.59
N ARG A 291 -7.39 20.97 -18.25
CA ARG A 291 -6.56 20.27 -19.24
C ARG A 291 -7.35 19.25 -20.06
N GLN A 292 -8.30 18.54 -19.45
CA GLN A 292 -9.19 17.64 -20.19
C GLN A 292 -10.06 18.40 -21.20
N LYS A 293 -10.60 19.57 -20.82
CA LYS A 293 -11.38 20.42 -21.72
C LYS A 293 -10.52 20.92 -22.89
N GLU A 294 -9.35 21.47 -22.61
CA GLU A 294 -8.40 21.93 -23.64
C GLU A 294 -7.98 20.80 -24.59
N LYS A 295 -7.78 19.58 -24.06
CA LYS A 295 -7.45 18.40 -24.87
C LYS A 295 -8.59 18.01 -25.81
N ARG A 296 -9.84 17.99 -25.33
CA ARG A 296 -11.02 17.73 -26.18
C ARG A 296 -11.20 18.80 -27.25
N GLU A 297 -10.95 20.06 -26.91
CA GLU A 297 -11.00 21.17 -27.87
C GLU A 297 -9.90 21.07 -28.94
N LYS A 298 -8.70 20.59 -28.58
CA LYS A 298 -7.61 20.33 -29.54
C LYS A 298 -7.88 19.10 -30.41
N GLU A 299 -8.38 18.01 -29.83
CA GLU A 299 -8.76 16.78 -30.57
C GLU A 299 -9.93 17.02 -31.53
N ALA A 300 -10.84 17.95 -31.20
CA ALA A 300 -11.88 18.38 -32.13
C ALA A 300 -11.36 19.26 -33.30
N ARG A 301 -10.10 19.73 -33.24
CA ARG A 301 -9.50 20.64 -34.23
C ARG A 301 -8.41 20.00 -35.10
N ASP A 302 -7.87 18.84 -34.71
CA ASP A 302 -6.72 18.21 -35.39
C ASP A 302 -6.78 16.67 -35.29
N ASP A 303 -6.72 15.99 -36.44
CA ASP A 303 -6.94 14.54 -36.59
C ASP A 303 -5.62 13.73 -36.74
N SER A 304 -4.48 14.33 -36.37
CA SER A 304 -3.16 13.71 -36.57
C SER A 304 -2.46 13.30 -35.26
N LEU A 305 -2.60 12.04 -34.84
CA LEU A 305 -1.79 11.48 -33.75
C LEU A 305 -1.24 10.09 -34.10
N ASN A 306 -0.20 10.04 -34.93
CA ASN A 306 0.53 8.81 -35.24
C ASN A 306 1.94 8.71 -34.59
N ASN A 307 2.48 9.79 -34.02
CA ASN A 307 3.88 9.80 -33.53
C ASN A 307 4.10 9.29 -32.08
N ASN A 308 3.09 9.28 -31.22
CA ASN A 308 3.29 8.90 -29.80
C ASN A 308 3.44 7.38 -29.55
N LYS A 309 2.94 6.54 -30.46
CA LYS A 309 2.96 5.07 -30.28
C LYS A 309 4.38 4.50 -30.38
N ILE A 310 5.23 5.05 -31.25
CA ILE A 310 6.60 4.56 -31.47
C ILE A 310 7.47 4.84 -30.24
N MET A 311 7.39 6.06 -29.71
CA MET A 311 8.16 6.45 -28.52
C MET A 311 7.74 5.64 -27.28
N GLN A 312 6.44 5.35 -27.13
CA GLN A 312 5.95 4.47 -26.06
C GLN A 312 6.46 3.04 -26.21
N GLN A 313 6.49 2.49 -27.43
CA GLN A 313 6.99 1.13 -27.69
C GLN A 313 8.49 1.00 -27.40
N VAL A 314 9.29 2.01 -27.76
CA VAL A 314 10.74 2.00 -27.49
C VAL A 314 11.00 2.06 -25.98
N ALA A 315 10.30 2.95 -25.27
CA ALA A 315 10.41 3.07 -23.83
C ALA A 315 9.99 1.79 -23.09
N GLN A 316 8.89 1.15 -23.50
CA GLN A 316 8.40 -0.09 -22.89
C GLN A 316 9.43 -1.23 -22.99
N ARG A 317 10.18 -1.29 -24.09
CA ARG A 317 11.24 -2.29 -24.29
C ARG A 317 12.48 -2.06 -23.42
N MET A 318 12.67 -0.86 -22.86
CA MET A 318 13.80 -0.57 -21.97
C MET A 318 13.57 -1.04 -20.54
N VAL A 319 12.32 -1.09 -20.07
CA VAL A 319 11.96 -1.37 -18.67
C VAL A 319 11.24 -2.70 -18.46
N MET A 320 10.90 -3.41 -19.54
CA MET A 320 10.27 -4.73 -19.48
C MET A 320 10.99 -5.74 -20.37
N ASN A 321 10.80 -7.03 -20.06
CA ASN A 321 11.22 -8.10 -20.95
C ASN A 321 10.53 -7.95 -22.30
N SER A 322 11.31 -7.83 -23.37
CA SER A 322 10.83 -7.70 -24.75
C SER A 322 11.28 -8.88 -25.58
N ASN A 323 10.40 -9.35 -26.46
CA ASN A 323 10.70 -10.41 -27.41
C ASN A 323 10.56 -9.86 -28.84
N TYR A 324 11.61 -10.02 -29.63
CA TYR A 324 11.68 -9.63 -31.03
C TYR A 324 11.76 -10.88 -31.91
N ARG A 325 10.98 -10.93 -32.99
CA ARG A 325 11.05 -12.01 -33.98
C ARG A 325 11.61 -11.46 -35.28
N TYR A 326 12.73 -12.03 -35.72
CA TYR A 326 13.32 -11.73 -37.01
C TYR A 326 13.56 -13.02 -37.76
N ARG A 327 12.83 -13.22 -38.86
CA ARG A 327 12.88 -14.45 -39.66
C ARG A 327 12.69 -15.69 -38.77
N SER A 328 13.69 -16.57 -38.70
CA SER A 328 13.70 -17.78 -37.88
C SER A 328 14.29 -17.59 -36.48
N THR A 329 14.67 -16.38 -36.09
CA THR A 329 15.27 -16.10 -34.76
C THR A 329 14.31 -15.29 -33.89
N ARG A 330 14.10 -15.73 -32.65
CA ARG A 330 13.43 -14.95 -31.60
C ARG A 330 14.47 -14.47 -30.59
N VAL A 331 14.58 -13.17 -30.41
CA VAL A 331 15.49 -12.52 -29.46
C VAL A 331 14.68 -12.02 -28.27
N GLY A 332 14.98 -12.49 -27.06
CA GLY A 332 14.48 -11.91 -25.82
C GLY A 332 15.51 -10.98 -25.21
N TYR A 333 15.07 -9.84 -24.69
CA TYR A 333 15.92 -8.92 -23.92
C TYR A 333 15.18 -8.49 -22.66
N SER A 334 15.87 -8.50 -21.52
CA SER A 334 15.24 -8.16 -20.24
C SER A 334 14.84 -6.69 -20.10
N GLY A 335 15.36 -5.81 -20.96
CA GLY A 335 15.29 -4.36 -20.77
C GLY A 335 16.47 -3.85 -19.93
N LEU A 336 17.00 -2.69 -20.31
CA LEU A 336 18.16 -2.03 -19.71
C LEU A 336 17.90 -1.51 -18.29
N LEU A 337 16.64 -1.21 -17.99
CA LEU A 337 16.18 -0.53 -16.78
C LEU A 337 15.05 -1.32 -16.11
N ASN A 338 14.93 -2.61 -16.42
CA ASN A 338 13.90 -3.46 -15.82
C ASN A 338 14.21 -3.69 -14.33
N PRO A 339 13.34 -3.30 -13.39
CA PRO A 339 13.60 -3.43 -11.95
C PRO A 339 13.54 -4.87 -11.46
N LEU A 340 12.86 -5.79 -12.19
CA LEU A 340 12.85 -7.23 -11.85
C LEU A 340 14.24 -7.88 -12.01
N MET A 341 15.17 -7.15 -12.60
CA MET A 341 16.57 -7.53 -12.72
C MET A 341 17.43 -7.10 -11.52
N LEU A 342 16.87 -6.31 -10.59
CA LEU A 342 17.49 -6.02 -9.30
C LEU A 342 17.32 -7.22 -8.37
N GLY A 343 18.37 -7.54 -7.62
CA GLY A 343 18.34 -8.55 -6.56
C GLY A 343 19.13 -8.07 -5.35
N TYR A 344 18.76 -8.55 -4.17
CA TYR A 344 19.49 -8.27 -2.94
C TYR A 344 19.83 -9.58 -2.22
N SER A 345 21.06 -9.69 -1.73
CA SER A 345 21.46 -10.76 -0.80
C SER A 345 22.38 -10.22 0.29
N SER A 346 22.32 -10.82 1.47
CA SER A 346 23.17 -10.42 2.60
C SER A 346 24.66 -10.57 2.33
N ARG A 347 25.05 -11.42 1.37
CA ARG A 347 26.44 -11.63 0.95
C ARG A 347 26.87 -10.67 -0.16
N ASP A 348 26.06 -10.54 -1.22
CA ASP A 348 26.46 -9.86 -2.46
C ASP A 348 25.91 -8.43 -2.57
N GLY A 349 25.06 -8.02 -1.63
CA GLY A 349 24.44 -6.70 -1.56
C GLY A 349 23.43 -6.48 -2.69
N LEU A 350 23.30 -5.23 -3.13
CA LEU A 350 22.50 -4.89 -4.31
C LEU A 350 23.18 -5.45 -5.57
N THR A 351 22.39 -6.09 -6.42
CA THR A 351 22.84 -6.65 -7.70
C THR A 351 21.89 -6.22 -8.81
N TYR A 352 22.42 -6.00 -10.02
CA TYR A 352 21.62 -5.74 -11.22
C TYR A 352 22.03 -6.66 -12.35
N ARG A 353 21.07 -7.32 -13.01
CA ARG A 353 21.35 -8.37 -14.02
C ARG A 353 20.57 -8.17 -15.32
N GLN A 354 21.24 -7.99 -16.44
CA GLN A 354 20.61 -8.01 -17.76
C GLN A 354 20.61 -9.43 -18.36
N LYS A 355 19.51 -9.81 -19.01
CA LYS A 355 19.36 -11.11 -19.68
C LYS A 355 19.06 -10.92 -21.16
N LEU A 356 19.73 -11.71 -22.00
CA LEU A 356 19.52 -11.84 -23.43
C LEU A 356 19.23 -13.31 -23.74
N SER A 357 18.24 -13.57 -24.59
CA SER A 357 17.94 -14.91 -25.09
C SER A 357 17.80 -14.92 -26.60
N PHE A 358 18.27 -15.97 -27.25
CA PHE A 358 18.14 -16.20 -28.69
C PHE A 358 17.58 -17.60 -28.89
N ASN A 359 16.42 -17.72 -29.52
CA ASN A 359 15.87 -18.99 -29.98
C ASN A 359 15.94 -18.99 -31.51
N ILE A 360 16.84 -19.79 -32.07
CA ILE A 360 17.10 -19.86 -33.51
C ILE A 360 16.45 -21.15 -34.02
N ASP A 361 15.36 -21.00 -34.78
CA ASP A 361 14.73 -22.11 -35.50
C ASP A 361 15.59 -22.43 -36.75
N MET A 362 16.02 -23.68 -36.84
CA MET A 362 16.82 -24.21 -37.94
C MET A 362 15.97 -25.12 -38.83
N SER A 363 16.49 -25.45 -40.02
CA SER A 363 15.87 -26.48 -40.88
C SER A 363 15.74 -27.82 -40.13
N HIS A 364 14.71 -28.61 -40.46
CA HIS A 364 14.41 -29.92 -39.85
C HIS A 364 13.93 -29.87 -38.39
N ASP A 365 13.10 -28.88 -38.04
CA ASP A 365 12.46 -28.74 -36.72
C ASP A 365 13.43 -28.73 -35.52
N ARG A 366 14.65 -28.26 -35.73
CA ARG A 366 15.65 -28.07 -34.67
C ARG A 366 15.62 -26.62 -34.19
N THR A 367 15.62 -26.40 -32.88
CA THR A 367 15.74 -25.05 -32.29
C THR A 367 16.96 -25.01 -31.39
N VAL A 368 17.82 -24.03 -31.59
CA VAL A 368 18.93 -23.75 -30.68
C VAL A 368 18.54 -22.59 -29.78
N LYS A 369 18.65 -22.79 -28.46
CA LYS A 369 18.37 -21.76 -27.45
C LYS A 369 19.66 -21.31 -26.79
N ILE A 370 20.00 -20.05 -26.95
CA ILE A 370 21.14 -19.41 -26.30
C ILE A 370 20.58 -18.44 -25.26
N ASN A 371 20.96 -18.59 -23.99
CA ASN A 371 20.65 -17.65 -22.93
C ASN A 371 21.96 -17.06 -22.42
N ALA A 372 22.10 -15.75 -22.48
CA ALA A 372 23.19 -15.02 -21.89
C ALA A 372 22.65 -14.10 -20.79
N PHE A 373 23.38 -13.97 -19.69
CA PHE A 373 23.14 -12.87 -18.78
C PHE A 373 24.44 -12.25 -18.31
N ALA A 374 24.39 -10.97 -18.01
CA ALA A 374 25.47 -10.19 -17.43
C ALA A 374 24.91 -9.37 -16.28
N GLY A 375 25.59 -9.36 -15.15
CA GLY A 375 25.17 -8.56 -14.00
C GLY A 375 26.35 -7.94 -13.28
N TYR A 376 26.03 -7.00 -12.40
CA TYR A 376 26.98 -6.27 -11.58
C TYR A 376 26.57 -6.36 -10.11
N MET A 377 27.54 -6.65 -9.25
CA MET A 377 27.38 -6.69 -7.80
C MET A 377 27.91 -5.39 -7.21
N PHE A 378 27.03 -4.53 -6.69
CA PHE A 378 27.42 -3.18 -6.26
C PHE A 378 28.31 -3.19 -5.01
N ARG A 379 28.14 -4.18 -4.13
CA ARG A 379 28.94 -4.31 -2.91
C ARG A 379 30.38 -4.71 -3.19
N HIS A 380 30.56 -5.71 -4.06
CA HIS A 380 31.87 -6.25 -4.42
C HIS A 380 32.54 -5.50 -5.58
N LYS A 381 31.77 -4.70 -6.33
CA LYS A 381 32.19 -3.99 -7.55
C LYS A 381 32.67 -4.92 -8.66
N GLU A 382 32.01 -6.07 -8.79
CA GLU A 382 32.38 -7.13 -9.74
C GLU A 382 31.27 -7.40 -10.76
N PHE A 383 31.68 -7.78 -11.96
CA PHE A 383 30.79 -8.28 -13.00
C PHE A 383 30.69 -9.79 -12.95
N PHE A 384 29.50 -10.33 -13.18
CA PHE A 384 29.27 -11.76 -13.31
C PHE A 384 28.47 -12.05 -14.57
N THR A 385 28.82 -13.13 -15.27
CA THR A 385 28.23 -13.48 -16.55
C THR A 385 28.00 -14.98 -16.64
N ASP A 386 26.98 -15.38 -17.38
CA ASP A 386 26.73 -16.78 -17.70
C ASP A 386 26.18 -16.90 -19.12
N LEU A 387 26.52 -17.99 -19.78
CA LEU A 387 26.10 -18.33 -21.12
C LEU A 387 25.69 -19.80 -21.17
N THR A 388 24.40 -20.05 -21.32
CA THR A 388 23.82 -21.38 -21.46
C THR A 388 23.33 -21.60 -22.88
N THR A 389 23.67 -22.74 -23.48
CA THR A 389 23.17 -23.13 -24.80
C THR A 389 22.47 -24.49 -24.69
N THR A 390 21.28 -24.62 -25.25
CA THR A 390 20.44 -25.84 -25.20
C THR A 390 19.84 -26.16 -26.56
#